data_AF-A0A957UNY1-F1
#
_entry.id   AF-A0A957UNY1-F1
#
_cell.length_a   1.000
_cell.length_b   1.000
_cell.length_c   1.000
_cell.angle_alpha   90.00
_cell.angle_beta   90.00
_cell.angle_gamma   90.00
#
_symmetry.space_group_name_H-M   'P 1'
#
loop_
_entity.id
_entity.type
_entity.pdbx_description
1 polymer ?
#
loop_
_entity_poly.entity_id
_entity_poly.type
_entity_poly.pdbx_seq_one_letter_code
_entity_poly.pdbx_strand_id
1 'polypeptide(L)'
;TPEAIRDFCERIGVAKTNSTVDMALLEYCIRQDLNMRALRVMGVLNPLKLVIENYPEGQTEEFEAINNPEDESAGTRMVPFSRELYVERDDFLEDAPRKWHR
;
A
#
# COMPACT_ATOMS: atom_id res chain seq x y z
N THR A 1 9.80 11.57 -5.59
CA THR A 1 10.43 11.18 -6.86
C THR A 1 10.78 12.43 -7.64
N PRO A 2 11.66 12.39 -8.66
CA PRO A 2 12.01 13.58 -9.43
C PRO A 2 10.80 14.27 -10.06
N GLU A 3 9.84 13.49 -10.56
CA GLU A 3 8.58 13.97 -11.16
C GLU A 3 7.72 14.74 -10.15
N ALA A 4 7.50 14.17 -8.96
CA ALA A 4 6.71 14.81 -7.91
C ALA A 4 7.32 16.13 -7.41
N ILE A 5 8.65 16.23 -7.35
CA ILE A 5 9.34 17.47 -6.96
C ILE A 5 9.15 18.54 -8.04
N ARG A 6 9.21 18.16 -9.33
CA ARG A 6 8.95 19.09 -10.43
C ARG A 6 7.50 19.58 -10.41
N ASP A 7 6.52 18.68 -10.25
CA ASP A 7 5.10 19.04 -10.10
C ASP A 7 4.87 19.99 -8.92
N PHE A 8 5.48 19.71 -7.76
CA PHE A 8 5.44 20.61 -6.62
C PHE A 8 5.99 22.00 -6.95
N CYS A 9 7.18 22.08 -7.55
CA CYS A 9 7.81 23.34 -7.96
C CYS A 9 6.95 24.12 -8.98
N GLU A 10 6.30 23.43 -9.92
CA GLU A 10 5.39 24.03 -10.89
C GLU A 10 4.15 24.64 -10.21
N ARG A 11 3.58 23.95 -9.22
CA ARG A 11 2.38 24.41 -8.49
C ARG A 11 2.63 25.61 -7.59
N ILE A 12 3.77 25.66 -6.89
CA ILE A 12 4.09 26.79 -6.01
C ILE A 12 4.50 28.04 -6.80
N GLY A 13 4.94 27.85 -8.04
CA GLY A 13 5.36 28.93 -8.93
C GLY A 13 6.61 29.67 -8.46
N VAL A 14 6.88 30.81 -9.10
CA VAL A 14 8.03 31.67 -8.78
C VAL A 14 7.54 33.06 -8.42
N ALA A 15 7.90 33.53 -7.22
CA ALA A 15 7.59 34.87 -6.73
C ALA A 15 8.86 35.60 -6.26
N LYS A 16 8.84 36.94 -6.29
CA LYS A 16 9.95 37.79 -5.82
C LYS A 16 9.96 37.98 -4.30
N THR A 17 8.95 37.48 -3.61
CA THR A 17 8.74 37.63 -2.17
C THR A 17 8.87 36.26 -1.50
N ASN A 18 9.44 36.25 -0.30
CA ASN A 18 9.51 35.02 0.49
C ASN A 18 8.10 34.60 0.93
N SER A 19 7.81 33.32 0.76
CA SER A 19 6.60 32.67 1.27
C SER A 19 6.95 31.31 1.83
N THR A 20 6.13 30.83 2.76
CA THR A 20 6.20 29.46 3.27
C THR A 20 5.05 28.68 2.67
N VAL A 21 5.34 27.50 2.13
CA VAL A 21 4.35 26.60 1.55
C VAL A 21 4.08 25.48 2.54
N ASP A 22 2.81 25.09 2.67
CA ASP A 22 2.40 23.97 3.51
C ASP A 22 3.00 22.66 3.00
N MET A 23 3.57 21.86 3.92
CA MET A 23 4.14 20.56 3.62
C MET A 23 3.12 19.59 3.01
N ALA A 24 1.83 19.74 3.34
CA ALA A 24 0.75 18.93 2.80
C ALA A 24 0.68 18.99 1.27
N LEU A 25 1.09 20.11 0.64
CA LEU A 25 1.13 20.20 -0.84
C LEU A 25 2.22 19.31 -1.43
N LEU A 26 3.39 19.23 -0.79
CA LEU A 26 4.46 18.34 -1.23
C LEU A 26 4.07 16.88 -1.03
N GLU A 27 3.45 16.55 0.10
CA GLU A 27 2.90 15.22 0.38
C GLU A 27 1.83 14.82 -0.64
N TYR A 28 0.97 15.76 -1.04
CA TYR A 28 0.00 15.54 -2.10
C TYR A 28 0.69 15.18 -3.43
N CYS A 29 1.68 15.96 -3.87
CA CYS A 29 2.38 15.72 -5.14
C CYS A 29 3.05 14.34 -5.16
N ILE A 30 3.73 13.95 -4.07
CA ILE A 30 4.35 12.62 -3.99
C ILE A 30 3.33 11.49 -3.93
N ARG A 31 2.18 11.68 -3.25
CA ARG A 31 1.13 10.66 -3.19
C ARG A 31 0.47 10.44 -4.54
N GLN A 32 0.20 11.49 -5.31
CA GLN A 32 -0.37 11.36 -6.65
C GLN A 32 0.58 10.62 -7.59
N ASP A 33 1.86 11.02 -7.60
CA ASP A 33 2.88 10.39 -8.43
C ASP A 33 3.07 8.90 -8.08
N LEU A 34 3.17 8.56 -6.80
CA LEU A 34 3.34 7.17 -6.38
C LEU A 34 2.08 6.33 -6.59
N ASN A 35 0.88 6.89 -6.43
CA ASN A 35 -0.36 6.15 -6.66
C ASN A 35 -0.45 5.62 -8.10
N MET A 36 0.03 6.40 -9.07
CA MET A 36 -0.01 6.05 -10.49
C MET A 36 1.01 4.99 -10.90
N ARG A 37 2.19 4.92 -10.25
CA ARG A 37 3.33 4.14 -10.77
C ARG A 37 3.91 3.11 -9.82
N ALA A 38 3.66 3.22 -8.52
CA ALA A 38 4.23 2.31 -7.55
C ALA A 38 3.50 0.97 -7.59
N LEU A 39 4.27 -0.13 -7.61
CA LEU A 39 3.71 -1.47 -7.49
C LEU A 39 3.18 -1.66 -6.05
N ARG A 40 1.95 -2.16 -5.94
CA ARG A 40 1.26 -2.44 -4.69
C ARG A 40 1.64 -3.82 -4.21
N VAL A 41 2.35 -3.90 -3.09
CA VAL A 41 2.73 -5.15 -2.42
C VAL A 41 2.07 -5.24 -1.06
N MET A 42 1.79 -6.46 -0.60
CA MET A 42 1.34 -6.69 0.77
C MET A 42 2.56 -6.68 1.68
N GLY A 43 2.49 -5.91 2.76
CA GLY A 43 3.51 -5.86 3.79
C GLY A 43 2.82 -5.90 5.15
N VAL A 44 3.34 -6.71 6.06
CA VAL A 44 2.87 -6.82 7.43
C VAL A 44 3.94 -6.25 8.34
N LEU A 45 3.64 -5.14 9.01
CA LEU A 45 4.56 -4.40 9.87
C LEU A 45 4.57 -4.95 11.30
N ASN A 46 3.40 -5.33 11.83
CA ASN A 46 3.26 -5.91 13.16
C ASN A 46 2.65 -7.33 13.04
N PRO A 47 3.48 -8.35 12.74
CA PRO A 47 2.97 -9.65 12.37
C PRO A 47 2.25 -10.36 13.50
N LEU A 48 1.09 -10.92 13.14
CA LEU A 48 0.36 -11.92 13.91
C LEU A 48 0.29 -13.21 13.07
N LYS A 49 0.84 -14.30 13.60
CA LYS A 49 0.81 -15.62 12.93
C LYS A 49 -0.62 -16.15 12.95
N LEU A 50 -1.12 -16.50 11.77
CA LEU A 50 -2.43 -17.12 11.56
C LEU A 50 -2.23 -18.55 11.02
N VAL A 51 -2.95 -19.51 11.60
CA VAL A 51 -2.92 -20.92 11.16
C VAL A 51 -4.33 -21.34 10.77
N ILE A 52 -4.51 -21.77 9.52
CA ILE A 52 -5.80 -22.25 9.01
C ILE A 52 -5.90 -23.75 9.30
N GLU A 53 -6.67 -24.12 10.32
CA GLU A 53 -6.70 -25.50 10.82
C GLU A 53 -7.20 -26.52 9.78
N ASN A 54 -8.14 -26.13 8.92
CA ASN A 54 -8.72 -26.97 7.89
C ASN A 54 -7.97 -26.92 6.54
N TYR A 55 -6.80 -26.29 6.47
CA TYR A 55 -5.96 -26.28 5.26
C TYR A 55 -4.85 -27.34 5.32
N PRO A 56 -4.63 -28.13 4.25
CA PRO A 56 -3.65 -29.21 4.27
C PRO A 56 -2.21 -28.75 4.54
N GLU A 57 -1.48 -29.53 5.32
CA GLU A 57 -0.08 -29.27 5.62
C GLU A 57 0.80 -29.49 4.37
N GLY A 58 1.71 -28.56 4.09
CA GLY A 58 2.60 -28.61 2.92
C GLY A 58 1.95 -28.24 1.58
N GLN A 59 0.64 -27.97 1.53
CA GLN A 59 -0.01 -27.42 0.34
C GLN A 59 0.25 -25.91 0.25
N THR A 60 0.53 -25.43 -0.97
CA THR A 60 0.59 -24.01 -1.30
C THR A 60 -0.13 -23.78 -2.62
N GLU A 61 -0.98 -22.78 -2.66
CA GLU A 61 -1.66 -22.31 -3.86
C GLU A 61 -1.11 -20.94 -4.24
N GLU A 62 -0.92 -20.71 -5.53
CA GLU A 62 -0.43 -19.43 -6.04
C GLU A 62 -1.61 -18.65 -6.62
N PHE A 63 -1.83 -17.44 -6.12
CA PHE A 63 -2.87 -16.54 -6.59
C PHE A 63 -2.27 -15.40 -7.40
N GLU A 64 -2.91 -15.07 -8.52
CA GLU A 64 -2.51 -13.94 -9.33
C GLU A 64 -3.00 -12.62 -8.70
N ALA A 65 -2.06 -11.72 -8.39
CA ALA A 65 -2.34 -10.39 -7.87
C ALA A 65 -1.86 -9.31 -8.84
N ILE A 66 -2.72 -8.32 -9.09
CA ILE A 66 -2.40 -7.16 -9.94
C ILE A 66 -1.33 -6.31 -9.25
N ASN A 67 -0.27 -5.95 -9.98
CA ASN A 67 0.81 -5.14 -9.41
C ASN A 67 0.39 -3.68 -9.21
N ASN A 68 -0.34 -3.08 -10.15
CA ASN A 68 -0.84 -1.73 -10.00
C ASN A 68 -2.15 -1.57 -10.80
N PRO A 69 -3.31 -1.36 -10.16
CA PRO A 69 -4.55 -1.16 -10.89
C PRO A 69 -4.69 0.21 -11.54
N GLU A 70 -3.81 1.19 -11.25
CA GLU A 70 -3.75 2.44 -12.04
C GLU A 70 -2.94 2.25 -13.33
N ASP A 71 -2.25 1.12 -13.50
CA ASP A 71 -1.38 0.83 -14.64
C ASP A 71 -1.54 -0.64 -15.06
N GLU A 72 -2.43 -0.88 -16.03
CA GLU A 72 -2.67 -2.21 -16.60
C GLU A 72 -1.40 -2.85 -17.19
N SER A 73 -0.40 -2.04 -17.57
CA SER A 73 0.87 -2.54 -18.11
C SER A 73 1.85 -3.04 -17.04
N ALA A 74 1.58 -2.76 -15.76
CA ALA A 74 2.39 -3.23 -14.63
C ALA A 74 2.29 -4.75 -14.40
N GLY A 75 1.36 -5.41 -15.09
CA GLY A 75 1.17 -6.86 -15.05
C GLY A 75 0.75 -7.38 -13.67
N THR A 76 1.01 -8.67 -13.47
CA THR A 76 0.60 -9.41 -12.28
C THR A 76 1.81 -10.09 -11.62
N ARG A 77 1.61 -10.57 -10.40
CA ARG A 77 2.55 -11.43 -9.68
C ARG A 77 1.80 -12.56 -9.01
N MET A 78 2.48 -13.69 -8.85
CA MET A 78 1.95 -14.79 -8.06
C MET A 78 2.20 -14.55 -6.57
N VAL A 79 1.20 -14.82 -5.75
CA VAL A 79 1.24 -14.70 -4.30
C VAL A 79 0.91 -16.06 -3.69
N PRO A 80 1.79 -16.63 -2.86
CA PRO A 80 1.53 -17.90 -2.22
C PRO A 80 0.50 -17.75 -1.11
N PHE A 81 -0.41 -18.72 -1.06
CA PHE A 81 -1.34 -18.95 0.03
C PHE A 81 -1.09 -20.35 0.57
N SER A 82 -0.96 -20.45 1.89
CA SER A 82 -0.68 -21.73 2.56
C SER A 82 -1.39 -21.77 3.90
N ARG A 83 -1.22 -22.89 4.62
CA ARG A 83 -1.74 -23.10 5.97
C ARG A 83 -1.29 -22.02 6.97
N GLU A 84 -0.06 -21.55 6.85
CA GLU A 84 0.53 -20.57 7.76
C GLU A 84 0.66 -19.21 7.08
N LEU A 85 0.04 -18.19 7.66
CA LEU A 85 0.02 -16.83 7.12
C LEU A 85 0.39 -15.82 8.21
N TYR A 86 0.68 -14.60 7.77
CA TYR A 86 0.84 -13.44 8.64
C TYR A 86 -0.17 -12.39 8.25
N VAL A 87 -0.81 -11.81 9.25
CA VAL A 87 -1.72 -10.66 9.12
C VAL A 87 -1.24 -9.54 10.04
N GLU A 88 -1.73 -8.32 9.83
CA GLU A 88 -1.46 -7.26 10.80
C GLU A 88 -2.14 -7.63 12.12
N ARG A 89 -1.43 -7.39 13.23
CA ARG A 89 -1.98 -7.62 14.56
C ARG A 89 -3.26 -6.82 14.79
N ASP A 90 -3.34 -5.64 14.20
CA ASP A 90 -4.48 -4.73 14.33
C ASP A 90 -5.70 -5.20 13.50
N ASP A 91 -5.53 -6.21 12.62
CA ASP A 91 -6.62 -6.88 11.88
C ASP A 91 -7.31 -7.98 12.72
N PHE A 92 -6.92 -8.14 13.99
CA PHE A 92 -7.54 -9.08 14.92
C PHE A 92 -7.89 -8.42 16.25
N LEU A 93 -9.17 -8.50 16.62
CA LEU A 93 -9.67 -8.10 17.94
C LEU A 93 -10.64 -9.16 18.43
N GLU A 94 -10.40 -9.69 19.63
CA GLU A 94 -11.27 -10.70 20.26
C GLU A 94 -12.66 -10.14 20.55
N ASP A 95 -12.72 -8.93 21.13
CA ASP A 95 -13.95 -8.18 21.36
C ASP A 95 -14.02 -6.95 20.43
N ALA A 96 -14.38 -7.19 19.17
CA ALA A 96 -14.53 -6.12 18.19
C ALA A 96 -15.79 -5.25 18.47
N PRO A 97 -15.67 -3.91 18.54
CA PRO A 97 -16.82 -3.03 18.73
C PRO A 97 -17.71 -2.98 17.48
N ARG A 98 -18.99 -2.60 17.66
CA ARG A 98 -19.91 -2.37 16.54
C ARG A 98 -19.34 -1.30 15.60
N LYS A 99 -19.27 -1.60 14.29
CA LYS A 99 -18.64 -0.81 13.20
C LYS A 99 -17.11 -0.94 13.06
N TRP A 100 -16.51 -1.94 13.68
CA TRP A 100 -15.14 -2.30 13.34
C TRP A 100 -15.11 -3.05 12.00
N HIS A 101 -14.30 -2.57 11.06
CA HIS A 101 -14.05 -3.20 9.77
C HIS A 101 -12.59 -3.64 9.74
N ARG A 102 -12.38 -4.94 9.51
CA ARG A 102 -11.09 -5.54 9.14
C ARG A 102 -10.85 -5.37 7.65
#